data_AF-A0A8J8GJA9-F1
#
_entry.id   AF-A0A8J8GJA9-F1
#
_cell.length_a   1.000
_cell.length_b   1.000
_cell.length_c   1.000
_cell.angle_alpha   90.00
_cell.angle_beta   90.00
_cell.angle_gamma   90.00
#
_symmetry.space_group_name_H-M   'P 1'
#
loop_
_entity.id
_entity.type
_entity.pdbx_description
1 polymer ?
#
loop_
_entity_poly.entity_id
_entity_poly.type
_entity_poly.pdbx_seq_one_letter_code
_entity_poly.pdbx_strand_id
1 'polypeptide(L)'
;NIKQRVPIKKEWDRFICFTDNGEIIYQDYRAYMNKTREIPWTDILEDWERKPRSVKYSRHFKHLPKKVQTYLVQKPNETKRRVKGIKKLLDQYTLNDIDEVLSDESRFERTPHELGCLLNAKQAMYPEKMEEDHTPRILLNHETNLENYNQLCPSYEGRVSE
;
A
#
# COMPACT_ATOMS: atom_id res chain seq x y z
N ASN A 1 -12.73 36.50 -27.99
CA ASN A 1 -12.26 35.10 -27.94
C ASN A 1 -11.62 34.79 -29.29
N ILE A 2 -10.31 34.97 -29.41
CA ILE A 2 -9.58 34.88 -30.69
C ILE A 2 -9.34 33.40 -30.98
N LYS A 3 -9.85 32.91 -32.12
CA LYS A 3 -9.61 31.54 -32.57
C LYS A 3 -8.25 31.48 -33.27
N GLN A 4 -7.21 31.02 -32.58
CA GLN A 4 -5.93 30.71 -33.22
C GLN A 4 -6.01 29.36 -33.92
N ARG A 5 -5.46 29.30 -35.14
CA ARG A 5 -5.28 28.08 -35.92
C ARG A 5 -3.79 27.74 -35.89
N VAL A 6 -3.48 26.47 -35.68
CA VAL A 6 -2.10 26.01 -35.53
C VAL A 6 -1.88 24.84 -36.50
N PRO A 7 -0.86 24.88 -37.35
CA PRO A 7 -0.50 23.74 -38.19
C PRO A 7 -0.06 22.55 -37.33
N ILE A 8 -0.61 21.36 -37.63
CA ILE A 8 -0.30 20.12 -36.92
C ILE A 8 0.25 19.10 -37.91
N LYS A 9 1.45 18.58 -37.66
CA LYS A 9 1.97 17.37 -38.30
C LYS A 9 1.55 16.17 -37.47
N LYS A 10 0.84 15.25 -38.10
CA LYS A 10 0.38 14.00 -37.49
C LYS A 10 1.24 12.85 -37.97
N GLU A 11 2.05 12.29 -37.09
CA GLU A 11 2.77 11.03 -37.31
C GLU A 11 1.93 9.87 -36.74
N TRP A 12 2.37 8.63 -36.96
CA TRP A 12 1.62 7.44 -36.55
C TRP A 12 1.56 7.32 -35.02
N ASP A 13 2.60 7.77 -34.33
CA ASP A 13 2.82 7.68 -32.88
C ASP A 13 2.65 8.99 -32.12
N ARG A 14 2.92 10.12 -32.78
CA ARG A 14 2.91 11.46 -32.17
C ARG A 14 2.24 12.50 -33.05
N PHE A 15 1.96 13.65 -32.45
CA PHE A 15 1.60 14.85 -33.18
C PHE A 15 2.48 16.01 -32.73
N ILE A 16 2.80 16.89 -33.66
CA ILE A 16 3.65 18.06 -33.45
C ILE A 16 2.89 19.27 -33.95
N CYS A 17 2.73 20.27 -33.09
CA CYS A 17 2.12 21.56 -33.38
C CYS A 17 3.22 22.58 -33.69
N PHE A 18 3.06 23.32 -34.78
CA PHE A 18 4.04 24.32 -35.24
C PHE A 18 3.47 25.74 -35.16
N THR A 19 4.33 26.74 -34.99
CA THR A 19 4.00 28.14 -35.30
C THR A 19 3.92 28.31 -36.82
N ASP A 20 3.32 29.41 -37.29
CA ASP A 20 3.32 29.76 -38.71
C ASP A 20 4.74 29.96 -39.27
N ASN A 21 5.74 30.21 -38.40
CA ASN A 21 7.15 30.33 -38.72
C ASN A 21 7.92 28.99 -38.69
N GLY A 22 7.23 27.88 -38.39
CA GLY A 22 7.83 26.54 -38.37
C GLY A 22 8.50 26.13 -37.06
N GLU A 23 8.35 26.91 -35.98
CA GLU A 23 8.86 26.55 -34.66
C GLU A 23 7.93 25.56 -33.97
N ILE A 24 8.48 24.63 -33.18
CA ILE A 24 7.68 23.62 -32.47
C ILE A 24 7.09 24.26 -31.20
N ILE A 25 5.76 24.30 -31.12
CA ILE A 25 5.03 24.80 -29.95
C ILE A 25 4.80 23.68 -28.93
N TYR A 26 4.42 22.50 -29.44
CA TYR A 26 4.01 21.39 -28.60
C TYR A 26 4.17 20.05 -29.34
N GLN A 27 4.59 19.02 -28.62
CA GLN A 27 4.61 17.65 -29.11
C GLN A 27 4.04 16.72 -28.04
N ASP A 28 3.22 15.76 -28.45
CA ASP A 28 2.79 14.67 -27.57
C ASP A 28 2.49 13.41 -28.38
N TYR A 29 2.47 12.28 -27.67
CA TYR A 29 2.10 10.98 -28.22
C TYR A 29 0.58 10.85 -28.32
N ARG A 30 0.09 10.06 -29.27
CA ARG A 30 -1.35 9.81 -29.39
C ARG A 30 -1.85 8.97 -28.22
N ALA A 31 -3.07 9.24 -27.78
CA ALA A 31 -3.69 8.61 -26.60
C ALA A 31 -3.76 7.07 -26.63
N TYR A 32 -3.76 6.47 -27.82
CA TYR A 32 -3.83 5.02 -28.01
C TYR A 32 -2.45 4.35 -28.13
N MET A 33 -1.35 5.08 -27.96
CA MET A 33 0.01 4.54 -28.10
C MET A 33 0.42 3.59 -26.97
N ASN A 34 -0.54 3.08 -26.18
CA ASN A 34 -0.34 2.06 -25.16
C ASN A 34 0.90 2.33 -24.29
N LYS A 35 1.19 3.60 -23.99
CA LYS A 35 2.13 3.89 -22.90
C LYS A 35 1.50 3.30 -21.66
N THR A 36 2.20 2.35 -21.06
CA THR A 36 1.80 1.67 -19.83
C THR A 36 1.65 2.72 -18.75
N ARG A 37 0.45 3.30 -18.65
CA ARG A 37 0.13 4.27 -17.62
C ARG A 37 -0.02 3.49 -16.33
N GLU A 38 0.75 3.88 -15.32
CA GLU A 38 0.59 3.35 -13.99
C GLU A 38 -0.86 3.57 -13.52
N ILE A 39 -1.43 2.54 -12.90
CA ILE A 39 -2.79 2.59 -12.42
C ILE A 39 -2.83 3.64 -11.29
N PRO A 40 -3.69 4.67 -11.38
CA PRO A 40 -3.77 5.71 -10.37
C PRO A 40 -4.50 5.17 -9.12
N TRP A 41 -3.79 4.36 -8.34
CA TRP A 41 -4.36 3.64 -7.20
C TRP A 41 -4.93 4.58 -6.14
N THR A 42 -4.32 5.74 -5.93
CA THR A 42 -4.81 6.76 -4.98
C THR A 42 -6.23 7.21 -5.30
N ASP A 43 -6.48 7.58 -6.56
CA ASP A 43 -7.80 8.02 -7.04
C ASP A 43 -8.83 6.89 -6.96
N ILE A 44 -8.42 5.68 -7.38
CA ILE A 44 -9.29 4.49 -7.39
C ILE A 44 -9.70 4.10 -5.96
N LEU A 45 -8.75 4.13 -5.01
CA LEU A 45 -9.02 3.80 -3.61
C LEU A 45 -9.87 4.87 -2.94
N GLU A 46 -9.76 6.14 -3.35
CA GLU A 46 -10.65 7.21 -2.89
C GLU A 46 -12.10 6.98 -3.34
N ASP A 47 -12.30 6.63 -4.61
CA ASP A 47 -13.62 6.26 -5.14
C ASP A 47 -14.20 5.04 -4.39
N TRP A 48 -13.35 4.06 -4.07
CA TRP A 48 -13.75 2.89 -3.30
C TRP A 48 -14.03 3.21 -1.83
N GLU A 49 -13.34 4.16 -1.21
CA GLU A 49 -13.65 4.63 0.13
C GLU A 49 -15.04 5.29 0.16
N ARG A 50 -15.39 6.05 -0.88
CA ARG A 50 -16.72 6.65 -1.05
C ARG A 50 -17.81 5.60 -1.32
N LYS A 51 -17.50 4.58 -2.12
CA LYS A 51 -18.43 3.49 -2.46
C LYS A 51 -17.80 2.09 -2.25
N PRO A 52 -17.71 1.62 -0.99
CA PRO A 52 -17.03 0.34 -0.66
C PRO A 52 -17.63 -0.89 -1.33
N ARG A 53 -18.95 -0.88 -1.56
CA ARG A 53 -19.65 -1.98 -2.25
C ARG A 53 -19.19 -2.17 -3.70
N SER A 54 -18.58 -1.15 -4.32
CA SER A 54 -18.09 -1.22 -5.69
C SER A 54 -16.71 -1.86 -5.83
N VAL A 55 -15.97 -2.07 -4.72
CA VAL A 55 -14.62 -2.65 -4.74
C VAL A 55 -14.58 -3.96 -5.54
N LYS A 56 -15.43 -4.94 -5.18
CA LYS A 56 -15.49 -6.26 -5.83
C LYS A 56 -15.82 -6.22 -7.33
N TYR A 57 -16.54 -5.18 -7.77
CA TYR A 57 -17.02 -5.05 -9.15
C TYR A 57 -16.19 -4.07 -9.99
N SER A 58 -15.17 -3.45 -9.40
CA SER A 58 -14.34 -2.49 -10.12
C SER A 58 -13.46 -3.20 -11.16
N ARG A 59 -13.33 -2.60 -12.34
CA ARG A 59 -12.37 -3.07 -13.36
C ARG A 59 -10.93 -3.13 -12.83
N HIS A 60 -10.59 -2.23 -11.89
CA HIS A 60 -9.25 -2.13 -11.33
C HIS A 60 -8.96 -3.22 -10.29
N PHE A 61 -10.00 -3.85 -9.72
CA PHE A 61 -9.85 -4.87 -8.68
C PHE A 61 -8.98 -6.04 -9.13
N LYS A 62 -9.10 -6.46 -10.40
CA LYS A 62 -8.32 -7.55 -10.99
C LYS A 62 -6.81 -7.28 -11.07
N HIS A 63 -6.42 -6.01 -11.01
CA HIS A 63 -5.03 -5.59 -11.09
C HIS A 63 -4.36 -5.45 -9.71
N LEU A 64 -5.09 -5.63 -8.61
CA LEU A 64 -4.51 -5.71 -7.28
C LEU A 64 -3.78 -7.06 -7.10
N PRO A 65 -2.77 -7.13 -6.21
CA PRO A 65 -2.24 -8.39 -5.75
C PRO A 65 -3.31 -9.28 -5.11
N LYS A 66 -3.19 -10.60 -5.29
CA LYS A 66 -4.26 -11.56 -4.96
C LYS A 66 -4.60 -11.55 -3.46
N LYS A 67 -3.63 -11.36 -2.57
CA LYS A 67 -3.88 -11.36 -1.13
C LYS A 67 -4.54 -10.06 -0.68
N VAL A 68 -4.17 -8.94 -1.32
CA VAL A 68 -4.84 -7.64 -1.13
C VAL A 68 -6.31 -7.72 -1.57
N GLN A 69 -6.60 -8.38 -2.70
CA GLN A 69 -7.98 -8.64 -3.14
C GLN A 69 -8.77 -9.40 -2.08
N THR A 70 -8.21 -10.51 -1.58
CA THR A 70 -8.84 -11.33 -0.53
C THR A 70 -9.08 -10.51 0.73
N TYR A 71 -8.07 -9.79 1.22
CA TYR A 71 -8.16 -8.95 2.40
C TYR A 71 -9.29 -7.90 2.29
N LEU A 72 -9.50 -7.29 1.12
CA LEU A 72 -10.57 -6.29 0.94
C LEU A 72 -11.97 -6.89 0.92
N VAL A 73 -12.12 -8.15 0.45
CA VAL A 73 -13.44 -8.79 0.21
C VAL A 73 -13.86 -9.72 1.34
N GLN A 74 -12.92 -10.31 2.08
CA GLN A 74 -13.19 -11.28 3.15
C GLN A 74 -14.18 -10.74 4.20
N LYS A 75 -14.04 -9.46 4.58
CA LYS A 75 -14.94 -8.79 5.53
C LYS A 75 -15.65 -7.60 4.88
N PRO A 76 -16.82 -7.79 4.25
CA PRO A 76 -17.54 -6.72 3.56
C PRO A 76 -17.94 -5.56 4.49
N ASN A 77 -18.15 -5.85 5.78
CA ASN A 77 -18.50 -4.86 6.80
C ASN A 77 -17.32 -3.92 7.12
N GLU A 78 -16.09 -4.39 6.94
CA GLU A 78 -14.85 -3.64 7.21
C GLU A 78 -14.21 -3.06 5.95
N THR A 79 -14.72 -3.38 4.75
CA THR A 79 -14.12 -2.97 3.48
C THR A 79 -13.82 -1.48 3.42
N LYS A 80 -14.71 -0.61 3.94
CA LYS A 80 -14.45 0.84 3.99
C LYS A 80 -13.19 1.18 4.80
N ARG A 81 -13.07 0.59 6.00
CA ARG A 81 -11.93 0.80 6.90
C ARG A 81 -10.65 0.21 6.29
N ARG A 82 -10.74 -0.97 5.67
CA ARG A 82 -9.61 -1.64 5.01
C ARG A 82 -9.12 -0.85 3.79
N VAL A 83 -10.01 -0.38 2.92
CA VAL A 83 -9.66 0.50 1.78
C VAL A 83 -8.98 1.78 2.25
N LYS A 84 -9.56 2.46 3.25
CA LYS A 84 -8.96 3.67 3.83
C LYS A 84 -7.57 3.40 4.41
N GLY A 85 -7.41 2.26 5.09
CA GLY A 85 -6.14 1.83 5.66
C GLY A 85 -5.09 1.54 4.58
N ILE A 86 -5.44 0.80 3.54
CA ILE A 86 -4.55 0.53 2.40
C ILE A 86 -4.17 1.82 1.69
N LYS A 87 -5.11 2.75 1.47
CA LYS A 87 -4.82 4.07 0.90
C LYS A 87 -3.71 4.79 1.68
N LYS A 88 -3.81 4.80 3.01
CA LYS A 88 -2.76 5.38 3.88
C LYS A 88 -1.44 4.62 3.83
N LEU A 89 -1.48 3.29 3.76
CA LEU A 89 -0.26 2.48 3.65
C LEU A 89 0.46 2.74 2.32
N LEU A 90 -0.27 3.03 1.24
CA LEU A 90 0.32 3.36 -0.05
C LEU A 90 1.06 4.70 -0.10
N ASP A 91 0.92 5.56 0.92
CA ASP A 91 1.72 6.77 1.04
C ASP A 91 3.19 6.45 1.36
N GLN A 92 3.48 5.27 1.94
CA GLN A 92 4.81 4.86 2.40
C GLN A 92 5.32 3.53 1.84
N TYR A 93 4.40 2.64 1.42
CA TYR A 93 4.69 1.27 1.00
C TYR A 93 4.10 0.99 -0.38
N THR A 94 4.64 0.00 -1.08
CA THR A 94 4.08 -0.44 -2.36
C THR A 94 2.98 -1.49 -2.16
N LEU A 95 2.13 -1.70 -3.17
CA LEU A 95 1.15 -2.79 -3.14
C LEU A 95 1.79 -4.18 -2.96
N ASN A 96 3.03 -4.35 -3.45
CA ASN A 96 3.76 -5.60 -3.32
C ASN A 96 4.21 -5.83 -1.87
N ASP A 97 4.66 -4.79 -1.17
CA ASP A 97 5.03 -4.89 0.25
C ASP A 97 3.82 -5.32 1.09
N ILE A 98 2.65 -4.74 0.79
CA ILE A 98 1.39 -5.08 1.46
C ILE A 98 0.98 -6.53 1.15
N ASP A 99 1.09 -6.98 -0.11
CA ASP A 99 0.83 -8.38 -0.48
C ASP A 99 1.78 -9.35 0.25
N GLU A 100 3.04 -8.98 0.37
CA GLU A 100 4.03 -9.81 1.05
C GLU A 100 3.73 -9.94 2.55
N VAL A 101 3.36 -8.84 3.22
CA VAL A 101 2.94 -8.90 4.63
C VAL A 101 1.69 -9.75 4.80
N LEU A 102 0.77 -9.73 3.83
CA LEU A 102 -0.43 -10.56 3.80
C LEU A 102 -0.19 -12.01 3.36
N SER A 103 1.07 -12.44 3.15
CA SER A 103 1.40 -13.83 2.79
C SER A 103 0.97 -14.85 3.85
N ASP A 104 0.95 -14.41 5.10
CA ASP A 104 0.44 -15.19 6.22
C ASP A 104 -1.05 -14.90 6.39
N GLU A 105 -1.88 -15.90 6.11
CA GLU A 105 -3.34 -15.79 6.09
C GLU A 105 -3.92 -15.40 7.46
N SER A 106 -3.21 -15.69 8.56
CA SER A 106 -3.62 -15.24 9.90
C SER A 106 -3.71 -13.71 9.99
N ARG A 107 -3.00 -13.01 9.10
CA ARG A 107 -2.99 -11.54 9.05
C ARG A 107 -4.18 -10.95 8.31
N PHE A 108 -5.02 -11.76 7.65
CA PHE A 108 -6.26 -11.27 7.05
C PHE A 108 -7.28 -10.76 8.07
N GLU A 109 -7.18 -11.25 9.31
CA GLU A 109 -8.00 -10.80 10.42
C GLU A 109 -7.53 -9.46 11.02
N ARG A 110 -6.29 -9.06 10.73
CA ARG A 110 -5.66 -7.86 11.30
C ARG A 110 -6.23 -6.57 10.73
N THR A 111 -6.22 -5.55 11.57
CA THR A 111 -6.57 -4.17 11.20
C THR A 111 -5.46 -3.55 10.33
N PRO A 112 -5.79 -2.56 9.49
CA PRO A 112 -4.77 -1.91 8.65
C PRO A 112 -3.65 -1.23 9.45
N HIS A 113 -3.92 -0.81 10.69
CA HIS A 113 -2.90 -0.24 11.55
C HIS A 113 -1.87 -1.29 11.98
N GLU A 114 -2.31 -2.48 12.38
CA GLU A 114 -1.42 -3.61 12.70
C GLU A 114 -0.57 -4.02 11.48
N LEU A 115 -1.15 -4.02 10.27
CA LEU A 115 -0.39 -4.27 9.05
C LEU A 115 0.70 -3.20 8.83
N GLY A 116 0.40 -1.94 9.13
CA GLY A 116 1.38 -0.85 9.11
C GLY A 116 2.52 -1.05 10.09
N CYS A 117 2.25 -1.53 11.31
CA CYS A 117 3.29 -1.85 12.29
C CYS A 117 4.20 -2.98 11.78
N LEU A 118 3.64 -4.03 11.17
CA LEU A 118 4.42 -5.12 10.59
C LEU A 118 5.30 -4.66 9.41
N LEU A 119 4.75 -3.81 8.54
CA LEU A 119 5.48 -3.21 7.43
C LEU A 119 6.64 -2.34 7.93
N ASN A 120 6.38 -1.52 8.95
CA ASN A 120 7.41 -0.69 9.57
C ASN A 120 8.49 -1.56 10.23
N ALA A 121 8.11 -2.57 11.02
CA ALA A 121 9.06 -3.48 11.66
C ALA A 121 9.94 -4.23 10.64
N LYS A 122 9.41 -4.53 9.45
CA LYS A 122 10.19 -5.12 8.35
C LYS A 122 11.19 -4.14 7.74
N GLN A 123 10.84 -2.85 7.64
CA GLN A 123 11.74 -1.80 7.15
C GLN A 123 12.73 -1.31 8.22
N ALA A 124 12.34 -1.39 9.49
CA ALA A 124 13.16 -1.00 10.62
C ALA A 124 14.36 -1.95 10.67
N MET A 125 15.45 -1.53 10.03
CA MET A 125 16.75 -2.09 10.26
C MET A 125 17.06 -1.87 11.74
N TYR A 126 17.21 -2.95 12.51
CA TYR A 126 17.77 -2.82 13.85
C TYR A 126 19.08 -2.03 13.72
N PRO A 127 19.32 -1.02 14.56
CA PRO A 127 20.59 -0.31 14.53
C PRO A 127 21.72 -1.35 14.62
N GLU A 128 22.80 -1.10 13.88
CA GLU A 128 23.98 -1.95 13.99
C GLU A 128 24.35 -2.07 15.47
N LYS A 129 24.55 -3.31 15.93
CA LYS A 129 24.81 -3.56 17.35
C LYS A 129 26.03 -2.72 17.74
N MET A 130 25.84 -1.84 18.71
CA MET A 130 26.92 -1.02 19.24
C MET A 130 27.96 -1.94 19.90
N GLU A 131 29.24 -1.67 19.70
CA GLU A 131 30.28 -2.36 20.46
C GLU A 131 30.22 -1.90 21.92
N GLU A 132 29.84 -2.80 22.82
CA GLU A 132 29.78 -2.52 24.26
C GLU A 132 30.89 -3.28 25.00
N ASP A 133 31.94 -2.56 25.40
CA ASP A 133 33.07 -3.15 26.14
C ASP A 133 32.76 -3.44 27.62
N HIS A 134 31.75 -2.76 28.16
CA HIS A 134 31.44 -2.78 29.59
C HIS A 134 30.30 -3.75 29.96
N THR A 135 29.57 -4.26 28.98
CA THR A 135 28.49 -5.22 29.20
C THR A 135 29.06 -6.64 29.23
N PRO A 136 28.89 -7.41 30.32
CA PRO A 136 29.35 -8.79 30.39
C PRO A 136 28.84 -9.61 29.20
N ARG A 137 29.70 -10.47 28.62
CA ARG A 137 29.39 -11.28 27.43
C ARG A 137 28.09 -12.09 27.50
N ILE A 138 27.65 -12.43 28.72
CA ILE A 138 26.43 -13.17 28.99
C ILE A 138 25.17 -12.32 28.68
N LEU A 139 25.25 -11.00 28.79
CA LEU A 139 24.11 -10.08 28.64
C LEU A 139 24.00 -9.47 27.24
N LEU A 140 25.11 -9.37 26.49
CA LEU A 140 25.20 -8.72 25.18
C LEU A 140 24.20 -9.22 24.11
N ASN A 141 23.77 -10.48 24.20
CA ASN A 141 22.78 -11.09 23.30
C ASN A 141 21.69 -11.85 24.06
N HIS A 142 21.43 -11.44 25.30
CA HIS A 142 20.40 -12.10 26.09
C HIS A 142 19.01 -11.76 25.53
N GLU A 143 18.40 -12.70 24.82
CA GLU A 143 17.01 -12.59 24.39
C GLU A 143 16.08 -13.04 25.53
N THR A 144 15.18 -12.16 25.95
CA THR A 144 14.22 -12.49 27.00
C THR A 144 13.14 -13.41 26.44
N ASN A 145 12.94 -14.56 27.06
CA ASN A 145 11.85 -15.45 26.69
C ASN A 145 10.50 -14.84 27.10
N LEU A 146 9.69 -14.45 26.11
CA LEU A 146 8.38 -13.85 26.33
C LEU A 146 7.39 -14.80 27.03
N GLU A 147 7.57 -16.12 26.92
CA GLU A 147 6.74 -17.10 27.62
C GLU A 147 6.89 -17.02 29.14
N ASN A 148 8.03 -16.54 29.64
CA ASN A 148 8.22 -16.33 31.07
C ASN A 148 7.33 -15.18 31.59
N TYR A 149 7.03 -14.19 30.75
CA TYR A 149 6.13 -13.09 31.12
C TYR A 149 4.67 -13.52 31.20
N ASN A 150 4.25 -14.51 30.39
CA ASN A 150 2.89 -15.05 30.44
C ASN A 150 2.55 -15.63 31.83
N GLN A 151 3.56 -16.08 32.58
CA GLN A 151 3.42 -16.63 33.94
C GLN A 151 3.29 -15.54 35.03
N LEU A 152 3.64 -14.30 34.73
CA LEU A 152 3.55 -13.17 35.65
C LEU A 152 2.16 -12.52 35.66
N CYS A 153 1.30 -12.85 34.69
CA CYS A 153 -0.12 -12.52 34.76
C CYS A 153 -0.79 -13.50 35.72
N PRO A 154 -1.29 -13.07 36.89
CA PRO A 154 -2.17 -13.93 37.67
C PRO A 154 -3.37 -14.23 36.79
N SER A 155 -3.56 -15.50 36.44
CA SER A 155 -4.85 -15.97 35.96
C SER A 155 -5.89 -15.49 36.97
N TYR A 156 -6.99 -14.91 36.50
CA TYR A 156 -8.16 -14.59 37.33
C TYR A 156 -8.80 -15.91 37.81
N GLU A 157 -8.07 -16.72 38.57
CA GLU A 157 -8.59 -17.83 39.38
C GLU A 157 -9.24 -17.20 40.61
N GLY A 158 -10.41 -16.62 40.41
CA GLY A 158 -11.07 -15.85 41.46
C GLY A 158 -12.48 -15.41 41.14
N ARG A 159 -13.22 -16.17 40.32
CA ARG A 159 -14.69 -16.13 40.28
C ARG A 159 -15.25 -17.54 40.23
N VAL A 160 -15.03 -18.27 41.32
CA VAL A 160 -16.05 -19.20 41.81
C VAL A 160 -16.75 -18.44 42.93
N SER A 161 -17.95 -17.96 42.66
CA SER A 161 -18.90 -17.51 43.69
C SER A 161 -20.29 -17.84 43.16
N GLU A 162 -20.78 -18.96 43.70
CA GLU A 162 -22.17 -19.38 43.95
C GLU A 162 -23.28 -19.05 42.93
#